data_AF-A0A7J5PXI3-F1
#
_entry.id   AF-A0A7J5PXI3-F1
#
_cell.length_a   1.000
_cell.length_b   1.000
_cell.length_c   1.000
_cell.angle_alpha   90.00
_cell.angle_beta   90.00
_cell.angle_gamma   90.00
#
_symmetry.space_group_name_H-M   'P 1'
#
loop_
_entity.id
_entity.type
_entity.pdbx_description
1 polymer ?
#
loop_
_entity_poly.entity_id
_entity_poly.type
_entity_poly.pdbx_seq_one_letter_code
_entity_poly.pdbx_strand_id
1 'polypeptide(L)'
;MTKLKSFLYLLIIFLTISSLSYGEENPKKWYTGIIQPTALELQQAGDSLHIQILYNFDNMQVSSNHSIELIPVLIAANHQMELPEISIKGRKNYQNLKRKLALMNTQERAFYQSEAPYSILKGYGMTGKEQIRYSLIIPFEPWMKDAYLNVKKEVMGCCRPGRLLSAIPLFSAVTLEKLPVPYQITPHISYVQPKVEPVKSREMSCEAFLDFVVSKTDIKPDYMNNPTELKKISSMLAEVKNDTAITIRGISVIGYASPEGSTLFNKQLSEGRAKALVNYLLPRFPFSEELYKVEYGGENWEGLRKMVAGSDMAEKDGILHIIDHIPVEINYRTNTSRKKSLMLYKQGNPYRFMLREYYPHLRKAICKIEYDVQNFNIEQAKVLIHSRPQNLSLNEIYLVALTYKNGSPEFIELFETAVSVFPDDKIANLNAASAALSRKDTLLAEKYLKKAETSTPEYENAVGVLHLLRGDYEQAKLHLNKAAESGLRQANLNLEELAKKEENIELMSKLDY
;
A
#
# COMPACT_ATOMS: atom_id res chain seq x y z
N MET A 1 -6.78 27.40 73.04
CA MET A 1 -6.38 25.99 73.26
C MET A 1 -6.76 25.26 71.98
N THR A 2 -5.86 24.84 71.09
CA THR A 2 -4.65 24.04 71.25
C THR A 2 -3.59 24.47 70.23
N LYS A 3 -2.34 24.36 70.68
CA LYS A 3 -1.11 24.92 70.09
C LYS A 3 -0.63 24.12 68.86
N LEU A 4 0.03 24.84 67.94
CA LEU A 4 1.22 24.44 67.17
C LEU A 4 1.08 23.30 66.13
N LYS A 5 0.57 23.64 64.93
CA LYS A 5 0.87 22.93 63.68
C LYS A 5 1.18 23.94 62.57
N SER A 6 2.33 24.57 62.68
CA SER A 6 3.02 25.28 61.62
C SER A 6 4.50 25.23 62.02
N PHE A 7 5.40 24.91 61.09
CA PHE A 7 6.77 24.39 61.29
C PHE A 7 6.90 22.86 61.42
N LEU A 8 6.51 22.14 60.36
CA LEU A 8 7.06 20.80 60.11
C LEU A 8 6.99 20.44 58.61
N TYR A 9 7.46 21.30 57.71
CA TYR A 9 7.62 20.97 56.27
C TYR A 9 8.76 21.75 55.58
N LEU A 10 9.75 22.21 56.35
CA LEU A 10 10.89 22.97 55.82
C LEU A 10 12.16 22.67 56.65
N LEU A 11 12.42 21.39 56.89
CA LEU A 11 13.70 20.93 57.46
C LEU A 11 13.97 19.43 57.15
N ILE A 12 13.62 18.96 55.95
CA ILE A 12 14.05 17.66 55.39
C ILE A 12 14.36 17.85 53.90
N ILE A 13 15.07 18.93 53.54
CA ILE A 13 15.71 19.12 52.23
C ILE A 13 16.92 20.01 52.48
N PHE A 14 17.97 19.51 53.13
CA PHE A 14 19.34 20.07 53.07
C PHE A 14 20.36 19.19 53.83
N LEU A 15 20.17 17.86 53.78
CA LEU A 15 21.09 16.87 54.37
C LEU A 15 21.01 15.59 53.55
N THR A 16 21.54 15.65 52.32
CA THR A 16 22.00 14.50 51.50
C THR A 16 22.62 15.01 50.18
N ILE A 17 23.47 16.03 50.27
CA ILE A 17 24.57 16.22 49.30
C ILE A 17 25.82 16.55 50.11
N SER A 18 26.16 15.67 51.05
CA SER A 18 27.58 15.45 51.32
C SER A 18 28.08 14.68 50.10
N SER A 19 28.69 15.40 49.17
CA SER A 19 29.68 14.81 48.29
C SER A 19 30.58 13.96 49.18
N LEU A 20 30.49 12.64 49.03
CA LEU A 20 31.52 11.71 49.46
C LEU A 20 32.77 12.09 48.66
N SER A 21 33.46 13.13 49.11
CA SER A 21 34.87 13.34 48.85
C SER A 21 35.55 12.21 49.60
N TYR A 22 35.61 11.05 48.94
CA TYR A 22 36.52 9.99 49.32
C TYR A 22 37.90 10.65 49.36
N GLY A 23 38.45 10.81 50.56
CA GLY A 23 39.69 11.54 50.76
C GLY A 23 40.78 10.93 49.89
N GLU A 24 41.36 11.72 49.00
CA GLU A 24 42.65 11.40 48.38
C GLU A 24 43.68 11.25 49.51
N GLU A 25 44.05 10.02 49.84
CA GLU A 25 45.32 9.76 50.51
C GLU A 25 46.44 10.36 49.65
N ASN A 26 46.95 11.52 50.09
CA ASN A 26 48.02 12.33 49.53
C ASN A 26 48.90 11.61 48.46
N PRO A 27 48.52 11.64 47.16
CA PRO A 27 49.22 10.91 46.09
C PRO A 27 50.64 11.43 45.85
N LYS A 28 50.97 12.61 46.40
CA LYS A 28 52.29 13.27 46.36
C LYS A 28 53.44 12.38 46.82
N LYS A 29 53.18 11.33 47.61
CA LYS A 29 54.21 10.36 48.01
C LYS A 29 54.77 9.56 46.82
N TRP A 30 53.95 9.24 45.84
CA TRP A 30 54.31 8.33 44.75
C TRP A 30 54.56 9.04 43.43
N TYR A 31 53.82 10.11 43.15
CA TYR A 31 54.05 10.95 41.98
C TYR A 31 53.56 12.39 42.18
N THR A 32 54.06 13.31 41.36
CA THR A 32 53.54 14.67 41.17
C THR A 32 53.24 14.92 39.69
N GLY A 33 52.42 15.92 39.39
CA GLY A 33 51.96 16.22 38.03
C GLY A 33 50.50 15.82 37.82
N ILE A 34 50.00 16.06 36.61
CA ILE A 34 48.61 15.81 36.22
C ILE A 34 48.56 14.68 35.21
N ILE A 35 47.63 13.75 35.43
CA ILE A 35 47.24 12.70 34.47
C ILE A 35 45.76 12.89 34.19
N GLN A 36 45.42 13.18 32.93
CA GLN A 36 44.04 13.39 32.51
C GLN A 36 43.73 12.55 31.27
N PRO A 37 43.06 11.41 31.42
CA PRO A 37 42.52 10.68 30.28
C PRO A 37 41.27 11.39 29.74
N THR A 38 41.13 11.42 28.43
CA THR A 38 39.98 11.99 27.71
C THR A 38 39.38 10.90 26.83
N ALA A 39 38.08 10.67 27.00
CA ALA A 39 37.29 9.74 26.19
C ALA A 39 37.22 10.26 24.74
N LEU A 40 37.69 9.47 23.76
CA LEU A 40 37.58 9.80 22.34
C LEU A 40 36.58 8.89 21.63
N GLU A 41 36.72 7.56 21.78
CA GLU A 41 35.86 6.59 21.11
C GLU A 41 35.67 5.32 21.97
N LEU A 42 34.43 4.84 22.03
CA LEU A 42 34.06 3.51 22.50
C LEU A 42 32.83 3.06 21.70
N GLN A 43 33.10 2.42 20.55
CA GLN A 43 32.07 2.11 19.57
C GLN A 43 32.24 0.71 18.99
N GLN A 44 31.13 -0.01 18.87
CA GLN A 44 31.06 -1.22 18.05
C GLN A 44 31.03 -0.84 16.57
N ALA A 45 31.87 -1.47 15.77
CA ALA A 45 31.82 -1.43 14.31
C ALA A 45 31.96 -2.87 13.80
N GLY A 46 30.90 -3.41 13.21
CA GLY A 46 30.77 -4.82 12.87
C GLY A 46 31.05 -5.73 14.07
N ASP A 47 32.03 -6.63 13.89
CA ASP A 47 32.45 -7.61 14.89
C ASP A 47 33.58 -7.11 15.81
N SER A 48 33.86 -5.80 15.82
CA SER A 48 34.97 -5.20 16.57
C SER A 48 34.53 -4.04 17.47
N LEU A 49 35.19 -3.89 18.60
CA LEU A 49 35.08 -2.75 19.51
C LEU A 49 36.29 -1.84 19.32
N HIS A 50 36.02 -0.60 18.92
CA HIS A 50 37.00 0.45 18.74
C HIS A 50 37.11 1.28 20.02
N ILE A 51 38.33 1.42 20.55
CA ILE A 51 38.61 2.07 21.82
C ILE A 51 39.69 3.11 21.60
N GLN A 52 39.35 4.38 21.81
CA GLN A 52 40.31 5.48 21.76
C GLN A 52 40.25 6.34 23.02
N ILE A 53 41.43 6.55 23.62
CA ILE A 53 41.62 7.39 24.80
C ILE A 53 42.80 8.33 24.54
N LEU A 54 42.64 9.61 24.81
CA LEU A 54 43.75 10.56 24.79
C LEU A 54 44.25 10.78 26.22
N TYR A 55 45.47 10.36 26.51
CA TYR A 55 46.11 10.60 27.79
C TYR A 55 46.93 11.88 27.73
N ASN A 56 46.57 12.85 28.58
CA ASN A 56 47.34 14.07 28.77
C ASN A 56 48.16 13.98 30.05
N PHE A 57 49.46 14.23 29.93
CA PHE A 57 50.41 14.29 31.04
C PHE A 57 50.95 15.70 31.16
N ASP A 58 51.02 16.25 32.37
CA ASP A 58 51.64 17.57 32.61
C ASP A 58 52.56 17.53 33.83
N ASN A 59 53.83 17.89 33.63
CA ASN A 59 54.87 17.96 34.66
C ASN A 59 54.97 16.70 35.54
N MET A 60 54.86 15.53 34.90
CA MET A 60 54.83 14.23 35.57
C MET A 60 56.19 13.86 36.16
N GLN A 61 56.22 13.55 37.46
CA GLN A 61 57.38 12.99 38.16
C GLN A 61 56.92 11.83 39.06
N VAL A 62 57.39 10.63 38.77
CA VAL A 62 57.12 9.41 39.54
C VAL A 62 58.33 9.10 40.41
N SER A 63 58.08 8.75 41.67
CA SER A 63 59.11 8.38 42.63
C SER A 63 60.00 7.24 42.09
N SER A 64 61.30 7.33 42.37
CA SER A 64 62.33 6.57 41.64
C SER A 64 62.13 5.05 41.58
N ASN A 65 61.58 4.45 42.64
CA ASN A 65 61.38 2.99 42.74
C ASN A 65 59.98 2.51 42.33
N HIS A 66 59.05 3.40 41.99
CA HIS A 66 57.67 3.06 41.67
C HIS A 66 57.35 3.26 40.19
N SER A 67 56.21 2.73 39.77
CA SER A 67 55.53 3.07 38.52
C SER A 67 54.06 3.38 38.76
N ILE A 68 53.47 4.18 37.89
CA ILE A 68 52.04 4.44 37.82
C ILE A 68 51.51 3.71 36.60
N GLU A 69 50.56 2.79 36.81
CA GLU A 69 49.92 2.02 35.75
C GLU A 69 48.53 2.61 35.49
N LEU A 70 48.24 2.91 34.22
CA LEU A 70 46.93 3.35 33.75
C LEU A 70 46.31 2.21 32.96
N ILE A 71 45.38 1.52 33.58
CA ILE A 71 44.78 0.28 33.07
C ILE A 71 43.35 0.59 32.63
N PRO A 72 43.06 0.69 31.31
CA PRO A 72 41.69 0.75 30.85
C PRO A 72 40.99 -0.58 31.14
N VAL A 73 39.76 -0.53 31.61
CA VAL A 73 38.99 -1.72 32.02
C VAL A 73 37.57 -1.60 31.50
N LEU A 74 37.18 -2.57 30.68
CA LEU A 74 35.79 -2.78 30.29
C LEU A 74 35.08 -3.55 31.41
N ILE A 75 33.95 -3.03 31.87
CA ILE A 75 33.21 -3.59 33.00
C ILE A 75 31.75 -3.72 32.61
N ALA A 76 31.18 -4.90 32.83
CA ALA A 76 29.75 -5.18 32.77
C ALA A 76 29.35 -5.97 34.03
N ALA A 77 28.05 -6.25 34.22
CA ALA A 77 27.51 -6.83 35.46
C ALA A 77 28.30 -8.04 36.02
N ASN A 78 28.71 -8.97 35.14
CA ASN A 78 29.43 -10.20 35.52
C ASN A 78 30.78 -10.37 34.79
N HIS A 79 31.24 -9.35 34.06
CA HIS A 79 32.45 -9.44 33.23
C HIS A 79 33.34 -8.23 33.46
N GLN A 80 34.63 -8.49 33.52
CA GLN A 80 35.65 -7.46 33.60
C GLN A 80 36.83 -7.86 32.71
N MET A 81 37.24 -6.96 31.83
CA MET A 81 38.38 -7.16 30.94
C MET A 81 39.35 -5.99 31.11
N GLU A 82 40.55 -6.28 31.60
CA GLU A 82 41.64 -5.31 31.62
C GLU A 82 42.30 -5.25 30.25
N LEU A 83 42.48 -4.03 29.75
CA LEU A 83 43.12 -3.75 28.48
C LEU A 83 44.59 -3.37 28.73
N PRO A 84 45.48 -3.52 27.73
CA PRO A 84 46.90 -3.22 27.89
C PRO A 84 47.14 -1.84 28.49
N GLU A 85 47.97 -1.75 29.53
CA GLU A 85 48.14 -0.56 30.34
C GLU A 85 49.16 0.45 29.76
N ILE A 86 49.08 1.72 30.17
CA ILE A 86 50.19 2.67 30.01
C ILE A 86 50.98 2.72 31.32
N SER A 87 52.28 2.42 31.23
CA SER A 87 53.18 2.32 32.39
C SER A 87 54.12 3.51 32.49
N ILE A 88 53.98 4.33 33.53
CA ILE A 88 54.83 5.50 33.78
C ILE A 88 55.84 5.16 34.87
N LYS A 89 57.10 4.97 34.50
CA LYS A 89 58.12 4.40 35.40
C LYS A 89 59.07 5.45 35.96
N GLY A 90 59.26 5.45 37.29
CA GLY A 90 60.30 6.23 37.95
C GLY A 90 61.71 5.79 37.56
N ARG A 91 62.74 6.60 37.88
CA ARG A 91 64.10 6.42 37.35
C ARG A 91 64.70 5.04 37.60
N LYS A 92 64.76 4.56 38.85
CA LYS A 92 65.31 3.24 39.16
C LYS A 92 64.41 2.11 38.65
N ASN A 93 63.08 2.27 38.73
CA ASN A 93 62.11 1.31 38.20
C ASN A 93 62.29 1.08 36.69
N TYR A 94 62.43 2.17 35.92
CA TYR A 94 62.69 2.12 34.48
C TYR A 94 64.04 1.45 34.15
N GLN A 95 65.11 1.76 34.89
CA GLN A 95 66.41 1.13 34.69
C GLN A 95 66.39 -0.36 35.02
N ASN A 96 65.65 -0.78 36.04
CA ASN A 96 65.47 -2.18 36.39
C ASN A 96 64.71 -2.94 35.29
N LEU A 97 63.65 -2.35 34.72
CA LEU A 97 62.98 -2.91 33.55
C LEU A 97 63.97 -3.08 32.38
N LYS A 98 64.75 -2.04 32.04
CA LYS A 98 65.73 -2.10 30.95
C LYS A 98 66.73 -3.24 31.15
N ARG A 99 67.23 -3.43 32.37
CA ARG A 99 68.13 -4.55 32.71
C ARG A 99 67.42 -5.89 32.56
N LYS A 100 66.19 -6.02 33.10
CA LYS A 100 65.39 -7.25 32.99
C LYS A 100 65.21 -7.66 31.53
N LEU A 101 64.81 -6.72 30.67
CA LEU A 101 64.62 -6.96 29.23
C LEU A 101 65.91 -7.34 28.49
N ALA A 102 67.07 -6.82 28.94
CA ALA A 102 68.37 -7.15 28.36
C ALA A 102 68.88 -8.54 28.78
N LEU A 103 68.41 -9.05 29.92
CA LEU A 103 68.79 -10.36 30.46
C LEU A 103 67.84 -11.49 30.04
N MET A 104 66.69 -11.18 29.45
CA MET A 104 65.72 -12.17 28.98
C MET A 104 66.26 -13.01 27.83
N ASN A 105 66.01 -14.31 27.89
CA ASN A 105 66.19 -15.20 26.74
C ASN A 105 65.03 -15.04 25.73
N THR A 106 65.12 -15.72 24.58
CA THR A 106 64.12 -15.60 23.49
C THR A 106 62.69 -15.96 23.93
N GLN A 107 62.53 -17.01 24.74
CA GLN A 107 61.22 -17.46 25.19
C GLN A 107 60.60 -16.48 26.21
N GLU A 108 61.40 -16.03 27.18
CA GLU A 108 60.98 -15.01 28.16
C GLU A 108 60.61 -13.69 27.49
N ARG A 109 61.34 -13.33 26.43
CA ARG A 109 61.06 -12.11 25.66
C ARG A 109 59.78 -12.21 24.85
N ALA A 110 59.49 -13.37 24.26
CA ALA A 110 58.23 -13.62 23.57
C ALA A 110 57.04 -13.57 24.56
N PHE A 111 57.18 -14.19 25.73
CA PHE A 111 56.16 -14.11 26.79
C PHE A 111 55.95 -12.69 27.31
N TYR A 112 57.01 -11.91 27.50
CA TYR A 112 56.88 -10.50 27.86
C TYR A 112 56.12 -9.71 26.80
N GLN A 113 56.36 -9.98 25.51
CA GLN A 113 55.70 -9.27 24.42
C GLN A 113 54.19 -9.53 24.36
N SER A 114 53.71 -10.72 24.74
CA SER A 114 52.27 -11.00 24.80
C SER A 114 51.54 -10.28 25.95
N GLU A 115 52.25 -9.87 26.99
CA GLU A 115 51.69 -9.15 28.15
C GLU A 115 52.28 -7.73 28.29
N ALA A 116 52.88 -7.21 27.23
CA ALA A 116 53.54 -5.91 27.30
C ALA A 116 52.50 -4.80 27.51
N PRO A 117 52.80 -3.80 28.35
CA PRO A 117 52.03 -2.56 28.40
C PRO A 117 51.88 -1.96 27.00
N TYR A 118 50.75 -1.31 26.73
CA TYR A 118 50.53 -0.55 25.49
C TYR A 118 51.64 0.46 25.24
N SER A 119 52.09 1.15 26.30
CA SER A 119 53.21 2.09 26.22
C SER A 119 53.94 2.20 27.55
N ILE A 120 55.24 2.48 27.50
CA ILE A 120 56.09 2.67 28.68
C ILE A 120 56.75 4.04 28.60
N LEU A 121 56.45 4.89 29.60
CA LEU A 121 56.95 6.25 29.70
C LEU A 121 57.97 6.39 30.82
N LYS A 122 58.90 7.32 30.63
CA LYS A 122 59.81 7.75 31.69
C LYS A 122 59.07 8.78 32.55
N GLY A 123 58.67 8.39 33.76
CA GLY A 123 58.11 9.31 34.75
C GLY A 123 59.15 10.21 35.42
N TYR A 124 60.23 10.58 34.72
CA TYR A 124 61.28 11.44 35.28
C TYR A 124 61.86 12.32 34.18
N GLY A 125 62.17 13.57 34.52
CA GLY A 125 62.70 14.53 33.55
C GLY A 125 61.69 14.96 32.48
N MET A 126 60.40 14.65 32.66
CA MET A 126 59.33 15.24 31.85
C MET A 126 59.13 16.70 32.29
N THR A 127 59.34 17.63 31.36
CA THR A 127 59.09 19.06 31.55
C THR A 127 58.05 19.52 30.53
N GLY A 128 56.88 19.97 30.99
CA GLY A 128 55.77 20.37 30.14
C GLY A 128 54.74 19.27 29.87
N LYS A 129 53.95 19.48 28.81
CA LYS A 129 52.82 18.63 28.42
C LYS A 129 53.23 17.55 27.43
N GLU A 130 52.79 16.31 27.65
CA GLU A 130 52.95 15.18 26.75
C GLU A 130 51.58 14.53 26.52
N GLN A 131 51.34 14.04 25.30
CA GLN A 131 50.08 13.40 24.91
C GLN A 131 50.32 12.02 24.32
N ILE A 132 49.48 11.06 24.69
CA ILE A 132 49.48 9.72 24.11
C ILE A 132 48.09 9.37 23.64
N ARG A 133 47.99 9.05 22.35
CA ARG A 133 46.79 8.47 21.77
C ARG A 133 46.83 6.95 21.97
N TYR A 134 45.98 6.47 22.86
CA TYR A 134 45.69 5.05 23.04
C TYR A 134 44.63 4.65 22.02
N SER A 135 44.92 3.67 21.17
CA SER A 135 44.00 3.16 20.16
C SER A 135 44.09 1.64 20.13
N LEU A 136 42.97 0.99 20.40
CA LEU A 136 42.87 -0.47 20.43
C LEU A 136 41.61 -0.90 19.69
N ILE A 137 41.72 -1.98 18.92
CA ILE A 137 40.60 -2.66 18.28
C ILE A 137 40.61 -4.09 18.81
N ILE A 138 39.51 -4.52 19.42
CA ILE A 138 39.34 -5.88 19.94
C ILE A 138 38.07 -6.52 19.37
N PRO A 139 37.98 -7.85 19.29
CA PRO A 139 36.72 -8.52 18.94
C PRO A 139 35.59 -8.10 19.88
N PHE A 140 34.43 -7.78 19.31
CA PHE A 140 33.24 -7.44 20.08
C PHE A 140 32.56 -8.72 20.58
N GLU A 141 32.37 -8.82 21.89
CA GLU A 141 31.65 -9.93 22.52
C GLU A 141 30.27 -9.48 23.02
N PRO A 142 29.24 -10.35 23.07
CA PRO A 142 27.87 -9.97 23.42
C PRO A 142 27.71 -9.27 24.78
N TRP A 143 28.58 -9.55 25.76
CA TRP A 143 28.53 -8.90 27.07
C TRP A 143 29.01 -7.44 27.02
N MET A 144 29.82 -7.07 26.02
CA MET A 144 30.35 -5.71 25.87
C MET A 144 29.27 -4.69 25.53
N LYS A 145 28.09 -5.14 25.06
CA LYS A 145 26.96 -4.26 24.75
C LYS A 145 26.50 -3.41 25.94
N ASP A 146 26.62 -3.97 27.15
CA ASP A 146 26.23 -3.34 28.40
C ASP A 146 27.46 -2.87 29.20
N ALA A 147 28.64 -2.89 28.57
CA ALA A 147 29.89 -2.54 29.23
C ALA A 147 30.12 -1.02 29.26
N TYR A 148 30.83 -0.58 30.28
CA TYR A 148 31.35 0.78 30.42
C TYR A 148 32.87 0.73 30.59
N LEU A 149 33.55 1.85 30.31
CA LEU A 149 35.01 1.92 30.32
C LEU A 149 35.51 2.84 31.43
N ASN A 150 36.30 2.28 32.33
CA ASN A 150 37.04 3.02 33.35
C ASN A 150 38.55 2.92 33.10
N VAL A 151 39.31 3.87 33.63
CA VAL A 151 40.76 3.75 33.75
C VAL A 151 41.12 3.61 35.22
N LYS A 152 41.58 2.42 35.61
CA LYS A 152 42.21 2.22 36.92
C LYS A 152 43.60 2.86 36.92
N LYS A 153 43.91 3.60 37.97
CA LYS A 153 45.23 4.16 38.23
C LYS A 153 45.81 3.44 39.43
N GLU A 154 46.88 2.69 39.22
CA GLU A 154 47.56 1.93 40.27
C GLU A 154 48.99 2.39 40.46
N VAL A 155 49.50 2.31 41.69
CA VAL A 155 50.94 2.43 41.97
C VAL A 155 51.55 1.05 42.17
N MET A 156 52.67 0.84 41.50
CA MET A 156 53.44 -0.40 41.50
C MET A 156 54.84 -0.17 42.07
N GLY A 157 55.28 -1.09 42.92
CA GLY A 157 56.63 -1.11 43.51
C GLY A 157 57.50 -2.20 42.88
N CYS A 158 57.97 -3.14 43.71
CA CYS A 158 58.75 -4.30 43.27
C CYS A 158 57.91 -5.52 42.87
N CYS A 159 56.67 -5.65 43.34
CA CYS A 159 55.81 -6.82 43.12
C CYS A 159 54.37 -6.42 42.72
N ARG A 160 53.66 -7.32 42.02
CA ARG A 160 52.19 -7.30 41.81
C ARG A 160 51.49 -7.98 43.00
N PRO A 161 50.24 -7.61 43.34
CA PRO A 161 49.42 -6.56 42.73
C PRO A 161 49.82 -5.15 43.19
N GLY A 162 49.41 -4.15 42.41
CA GLY A 162 49.59 -2.74 42.73
C GLY A 162 48.60 -2.26 43.79
N ARG A 163 48.82 -1.04 44.28
CA ARG A 163 47.83 -0.34 45.10
C ARG A 163 46.98 0.55 44.19
N LEU A 164 45.67 0.31 44.17
CA LEU A 164 44.71 1.18 43.49
C LEU A 164 44.72 2.56 44.13
N LEU A 165 44.95 3.60 43.31
CA LEU A 165 44.89 5.00 43.71
C LEU A 165 43.52 5.61 43.40
N SER A 166 43.00 5.34 42.20
CA SER A 166 41.69 5.84 41.76
C SER A 166 41.17 5.03 40.56
N ALA A 167 39.87 5.06 40.32
CA ALA A 167 39.25 4.61 39.08
C ALA A 167 38.56 5.82 38.41
N ILE A 168 38.95 6.13 37.17
CA ILE A 168 38.46 7.28 36.41
C ILE A 168 37.42 6.79 35.41
N PRO A 169 36.13 7.14 35.53
CA PRO A 169 35.13 6.77 34.53
C PRO A 169 35.35 7.56 33.23
N LEU A 170 35.35 6.87 32.08
CA LEU A 170 35.52 7.48 30.76
C LEU A 170 34.26 7.40 29.90
N PHE A 171 33.66 6.22 29.82
CA PHE A 171 32.40 6.00 29.10
C PHE A 171 31.43 5.29 30.01
N SER A 172 30.15 5.69 29.96
CA SER A 172 29.08 5.02 30.70
C SER A 172 28.44 3.85 29.94
N ALA A 173 28.67 3.73 28.64
CA ALA A 173 28.19 2.64 27.79
C ALA A 173 28.99 2.58 26.48
N VAL A 174 29.02 1.39 25.84
CA VAL A 174 29.47 1.23 24.46
C VAL A 174 28.44 1.79 23.48
N THR A 175 28.89 2.54 22.49
CA THR A 175 28.03 2.99 21.37
C THR A 175 27.86 1.84 20.39
N LEU A 176 26.66 1.26 20.32
CA LEU A 176 26.36 0.16 19.39
C LEU A 176 26.12 0.68 17.97
N GLU A 177 26.61 -0.07 16.99
CA GLU A 177 26.25 0.15 15.59
C GLU A 177 24.75 -0.11 15.40
N LYS A 178 24.06 0.85 14.77
CA LYS A 178 22.65 0.71 14.41
C LYS A 178 22.55 0.63 12.90
N LEU A 179 22.26 -0.56 12.39
CA LEU A 179 21.90 -0.72 10.98
C LEU A 179 20.54 -0.05 10.74
N PRO A 180 20.43 0.90 9.81
CA PRO A 180 19.15 1.49 9.46
C PRO A 180 18.28 0.43 8.79
N VAL A 181 17.05 0.31 9.28
CA VAL A 181 16.06 -0.55 8.65
C VAL A 181 15.44 0.23 7.48
N PRO A 182 15.26 -0.37 6.29
CA PRO A 182 14.59 0.30 5.20
C PRO A 182 13.18 0.75 5.60
N TYR A 183 12.93 2.06 5.51
CA TYR A 183 11.64 2.64 5.83
C TYR A 183 10.60 2.17 4.81
N GLN A 184 9.48 1.66 5.33
CA GLN A 184 8.33 1.25 4.54
C GLN A 184 7.24 2.29 4.62
N ILE A 185 6.89 2.86 3.47
CA ILE A 185 5.85 3.88 3.34
C ILE A 185 4.48 3.28 3.67
N THR A 186 3.72 4.01 4.49
CA THR A 186 2.30 3.71 4.77
C THR A 186 1.42 4.79 4.13
N PRO A 187 0.84 4.55 2.94
CA PRO A 187 0.10 5.58 2.22
C PRO A 187 -1.21 5.94 2.93
N HIS A 188 -1.52 7.23 2.93
CA HIS A 188 -2.77 7.80 3.42
C HIS A 188 -3.74 8.05 2.25
N ILE A 189 -4.79 7.24 2.21
CA ILE A 189 -5.75 7.21 1.10
C ILE A 189 -6.96 8.10 1.38
N SER A 190 -7.44 8.78 0.34
CA SER A 190 -8.65 9.61 0.32
C SER A 190 -9.68 9.05 -0.67
N TYR A 191 -10.96 9.22 -0.35
CA TYR A 191 -12.09 8.81 -1.19
C TYR A 191 -13.05 9.99 -1.38
N VAL A 192 -13.69 10.07 -2.53
CA VAL A 192 -14.68 11.09 -2.87
C VAL A 192 -16.08 10.55 -2.61
N GLN A 193 -16.87 11.28 -1.84
CA GLN A 193 -18.29 10.95 -1.68
C GLN A 193 -19.04 11.25 -2.99
N PRO A 194 -19.71 10.25 -3.59
CA PRO A 194 -20.53 10.45 -4.78
C PRO A 194 -21.74 11.36 -4.49
N LYS A 195 -22.21 12.10 -5.49
CA LYS A 195 -23.44 12.89 -5.36
C LYS A 195 -24.64 11.98 -5.15
N VAL A 196 -25.57 12.42 -4.31
CA VAL A 196 -26.83 11.70 -4.09
C VAL A 196 -27.66 11.75 -5.36
N GLU A 197 -28.03 10.58 -5.86
CA GLU A 197 -29.02 10.43 -6.93
C GLU A 197 -30.42 10.55 -6.31
N PRO A 198 -31.22 11.59 -6.64
CA PRO A 198 -32.52 11.80 -5.99
C PRO A 198 -33.55 10.76 -6.44
N VAL A 199 -33.49 10.33 -7.70
CA VAL A 199 -34.32 9.28 -8.29
C VAL A 199 -33.45 8.40 -9.16
N LYS A 200 -33.44 7.09 -8.89
CA LYS A 200 -32.62 6.12 -9.60
C LYS A 200 -33.39 5.54 -10.78
N SER A 201 -33.24 6.14 -11.96
CA SER A 201 -33.84 5.62 -13.19
C SER A 201 -33.02 4.45 -13.73
N ARG A 202 -33.66 3.30 -13.95
CA ARG A 202 -33.03 2.07 -14.43
C ARG A 202 -33.84 1.47 -15.60
N GLU A 203 -33.15 0.68 -16.42
CA GLU A 203 -33.74 -0.11 -17.50
C GLU A 203 -33.31 -1.57 -17.30
N MET A 204 -34.26 -2.48 -17.42
CA MET A 204 -33.98 -3.90 -17.61
C MET A 204 -34.60 -4.37 -18.92
N SER A 205 -33.93 -5.30 -19.59
CA SER A 205 -34.45 -5.87 -20.84
C SER A 205 -34.30 -7.38 -20.87
N CYS A 206 -35.26 -8.03 -21.51
CA CYS A 206 -35.24 -9.45 -21.78
C CYS A 206 -35.51 -9.67 -23.26
N GLU A 207 -34.62 -10.41 -23.91
CA GLU A 207 -34.84 -10.92 -25.26
C GLU A 207 -35.51 -12.29 -25.17
N ALA A 208 -36.64 -12.44 -25.86
CA ALA A 208 -37.39 -13.68 -25.92
C ALA A 208 -37.62 -14.11 -27.37
N PHE A 209 -37.35 -15.37 -27.66
CA PHE A 209 -37.49 -15.94 -29.01
C PHE A 209 -38.81 -16.68 -29.13
N LEU A 210 -39.90 -15.92 -29.25
CA LEU A 210 -41.23 -16.50 -29.33
C LEU A 210 -41.46 -17.19 -30.68
N ASP A 211 -41.84 -18.46 -30.61
CA ASP A 211 -42.23 -19.29 -31.73
C ASP A 211 -43.69 -19.00 -32.12
N PHE A 212 -43.89 -18.69 -33.40
CA PHE A 212 -45.21 -18.48 -33.98
C PHE A 212 -45.49 -19.54 -35.04
N VAL A 213 -46.76 -19.94 -35.16
CA VAL A 213 -47.20 -20.71 -36.33
C VAL A 213 -46.97 -19.86 -37.58
N VAL A 214 -46.57 -20.49 -38.68
CA VAL A 214 -46.23 -19.81 -39.95
C VAL A 214 -47.33 -18.81 -40.34
N SER A 215 -46.92 -17.58 -40.64
CA SER A 215 -47.78 -16.44 -41.03
C SER A 215 -48.86 -16.05 -40.00
N LYS A 216 -48.74 -16.48 -38.75
CA LYS A 216 -49.61 -16.05 -37.64
C LYS A 216 -48.87 -15.15 -36.65
N THR A 217 -49.64 -14.36 -35.91
CA THR A 217 -49.15 -13.46 -34.86
C THR A 217 -49.59 -13.87 -33.46
N ASP A 218 -50.53 -14.82 -33.33
CA ASP A 218 -51.05 -15.26 -32.04
C ASP A 218 -50.00 -16.08 -31.28
N ILE A 219 -49.77 -15.72 -30.00
CA ILE A 219 -48.90 -16.48 -29.11
C ILE A 219 -49.64 -17.73 -28.64
N LYS A 220 -49.03 -18.89 -28.86
CA LYS A 220 -49.45 -20.16 -28.26
C LYS A 220 -48.50 -20.51 -27.11
N PRO A 221 -48.93 -20.42 -25.84
CA PRO A 221 -48.01 -20.59 -24.71
C PRO A 221 -47.28 -21.93 -24.68
N ASP A 222 -47.94 -23.02 -25.08
CA ASP A 222 -47.38 -24.38 -25.08
C ASP A 222 -46.71 -24.78 -26.41
N TYR A 223 -46.59 -23.85 -27.36
CA TYR A 223 -46.01 -24.13 -28.67
C TYR A 223 -44.49 -24.04 -28.64
N MET A 224 -43.81 -25.14 -29.00
CA MET A 224 -42.35 -25.20 -29.09
C MET A 224 -41.69 -24.72 -27.79
N ASN A 225 -40.78 -23.75 -27.86
CA ASN A 225 -40.04 -23.25 -26.69
C ASN A 225 -40.72 -22.05 -26.01
N ASN A 226 -41.93 -21.67 -26.43
CA ASN A 226 -42.67 -20.56 -25.82
C ASN A 226 -42.84 -20.65 -24.30
N PRO A 227 -43.05 -21.83 -23.66
CA PRO A 227 -43.15 -21.88 -22.20
C PRO A 227 -41.91 -21.31 -21.52
N THR A 228 -40.72 -21.65 -22.02
CA THR A 228 -39.44 -21.18 -21.49
C THR A 228 -39.26 -19.69 -21.74
N GLU A 229 -39.51 -19.22 -22.96
CA GLU A 229 -39.31 -17.82 -23.35
C GLU A 229 -40.29 -16.88 -22.64
N LEU A 230 -41.57 -17.29 -22.52
CA LEU A 230 -42.57 -16.54 -21.77
C LEU A 230 -42.26 -16.54 -20.27
N LYS A 231 -41.70 -17.65 -19.74
CA LYS A 231 -41.25 -17.70 -18.34
C LYS A 231 -40.16 -16.66 -18.08
N LYS A 232 -39.16 -16.51 -18.97
CA LYS A 232 -38.11 -15.48 -18.84
C LYS A 232 -38.70 -14.07 -18.68
N ILE A 233 -39.61 -13.68 -19.57
CA ILE A 233 -40.26 -12.36 -19.52
C ILE A 233 -41.09 -12.22 -18.23
N SER A 234 -41.84 -13.27 -17.87
CA SER A 234 -42.68 -13.25 -16.68
C SER A 234 -41.86 -13.16 -15.39
N SER A 235 -40.70 -13.82 -15.30
CA SER A 235 -39.79 -13.74 -14.17
C SER A 235 -39.19 -12.34 -14.04
N MET A 236 -38.81 -11.73 -15.16
CA MET A 236 -38.31 -10.35 -15.20
C MET A 236 -39.37 -9.36 -14.67
N LEU A 237 -40.61 -9.46 -15.15
CA LEU A 237 -41.71 -8.60 -14.69
C LEU A 237 -42.10 -8.88 -13.24
N ALA A 238 -42.05 -10.13 -12.79
CA ALA A 238 -42.36 -10.50 -11.42
C ALA A 238 -41.34 -9.96 -10.41
N GLU A 239 -40.07 -9.84 -10.81
CA GLU A 239 -39.00 -9.30 -9.96
C GLU A 239 -39.27 -7.85 -9.55
N VAL A 240 -39.78 -7.03 -10.47
CA VAL A 240 -40.10 -5.62 -10.21
C VAL A 240 -41.52 -5.41 -9.69
N LYS A 241 -42.45 -6.32 -9.98
CA LYS A 241 -43.87 -6.19 -9.61
C LYS A 241 -44.09 -6.08 -8.10
N ASN A 242 -43.39 -6.90 -7.32
CA ASN A 242 -43.63 -7.05 -5.89
C ASN A 242 -42.70 -6.18 -5.04
N ASP A 243 -41.86 -5.35 -5.66
CA ASP A 243 -40.89 -4.52 -4.97
C ASP A 243 -41.48 -3.13 -4.72
N THR A 244 -41.77 -2.82 -3.45
CA THR A 244 -42.36 -1.54 -3.05
C THR A 244 -41.41 -0.35 -3.26
N ALA A 245 -40.12 -0.60 -3.46
CA ALA A 245 -39.15 0.46 -3.75
C ALA A 245 -39.08 0.82 -5.24
N ILE A 246 -39.82 0.12 -6.10
CA ILE A 246 -39.79 0.28 -7.56
C ILE A 246 -41.09 0.88 -8.07
N THR A 247 -40.98 1.93 -8.89
CA THR A 247 -42.09 2.52 -9.64
C THR A 247 -41.84 2.32 -11.13
N ILE A 248 -42.71 1.55 -11.81
CA ILE A 248 -42.59 1.32 -13.25
C ILE A 248 -43.01 2.58 -14.02
N ARG A 249 -42.15 3.03 -14.93
CA ARG A 249 -42.40 4.16 -15.86
C ARG A 249 -42.91 3.71 -17.22
N GLY A 250 -42.49 2.53 -17.68
CA GLY A 250 -42.94 2.00 -18.97
C GLY A 250 -42.49 0.57 -19.22
N ILE A 251 -43.27 -0.14 -20.03
CA ILE A 251 -43.00 -1.49 -20.49
C ILE A 251 -43.07 -1.47 -22.02
N SER A 252 -41.93 -1.43 -22.69
CA SER A 252 -41.85 -1.44 -24.15
C SER A 252 -41.66 -2.86 -24.67
N VAL A 253 -42.52 -3.29 -25.59
CA VAL A 253 -42.39 -4.57 -26.29
C VAL A 253 -42.07 -4.29 -27.74
N ILE A 254 -40.85 -4.64 -28.13
CA ILE A 254 -40.31 -4.43 -29.48
C ILE A 254 -40.31 -5.77 -30.23
N GLY A 255 -41.11 -5.86 -31.28
CA GLY A 255 -41.12 -7.04 -32.15
C GLY A 255 -40.11 -6.90 -33.29
N TYR A 256 -39.40 -7.99 -33.59
CA TYR A 256 -38.52 -8.09 -34.75
C TYR A 256 -38.95 -9.21 -35.70
N ALA A 257 -38.74 -8.96 -36.99
CA ALA A 257 -38.89 -9.94 -38.06
C ALA A 257 -37.52 -10.33 -38.62
N SER A 258 -37.45 -11.51 -39.19
CA SER A 258 -36.31 -11.94 -39.99
C SER A 258 -36.36 -11.28 -41.38
N PRO A 259 -35.21 -11.04 -42.04
CA PRO A 259 -35.13 -10.23 -43.27
C PRO A 259 -35.51 -11.00 -44.55
N GLU A 260 -36.60 -11.77 -44.52
CA GLU A 260 -37.22 -12.43 -45.68
C GLU A 260 -38.58 -11.81 -46.03
N GLY A 261 -39.04 -11.97 -47.28
CA GLY A 261 -40.33 -11.40 -47.70
C GLY A 261 -40.32 -9.87 -47.86
N SER A 262 -41.50 -9.28 -47.98
CA SER A 262 -41.65 -7.83 -48.19
C SER A 262 -41.48 -7.05 -46.88
N THR A 263 -40.90 -5.85 -46.97
CA THR A 263 -40.69 -4.98 -45.81
C THR A 263 -41.99 -4.60 -45.12
N LEU A 264 -43.06 -4.34 -45.89
CA LEU A 264 -44.38 -4.02 -45.36
C LEU A 264 -45.00 -5.20 -44.58
N PHE A 265 -44.85 -6.42 -45.10
CA PHE A 265 -45.37 -7.62 -44.43
C PHE A 265 -44.61 -7.91 -43.14
N ASN A 266 -43.27 -7.78 -43.16
CA ASN A 266 -42.45 -7.90 -41.97
C ASN A 266 -42.84 -6.86 -40.91
N LYS A 267 -43.17 -5.64 -41.36
CA LYS A 267 -43.69 -4.59 -40.47
C LYS A 267 -44.93 -5.02 -39.71
N GLN A 268 -45.94 -5.46 -40.45
CA GLN A 268 -47.20 -5.92 -39.89
C GLN A 268 -47.01 -7.11 -38.95
N LEU A 269 -46.16 -8.08 -39.34
CA LEU A 269 -45.90 -9.26 -38.51
C LEU A 269 -45.22 -8.92 -37.19
N SER A 270 -44.16 -8.12 -37.20
CA SER A 270 -43.45 -7.78 -35.96
C SER A 270 -44.29 -6.92 -35.02
N GLU A 271 -45.07 -5.98 -35.55
CA GLU A 271 -45.98 -5.17 -34.74
C GLU A 271 -47.12 -6.03 -34.16
N GLY A 272 -47.71 -6.90 -34.98
CA GLY A 272 -48.75 -7.83 -34.53
C GLY A 272 -48.28 -8.81 -33.46
N ARG A 273 -47.04 -9.31 -33.57
CA ARG A 273 -46.41 -10.18 -32.56
C ARG A 273 -46.13 -9.45 -31.26
N ALA A 274 -45.67 -8.20 -31.33
CA ALA A 274 -45.47 -7.38 -30.14
C ALA A 274 -46.80 -7.07 -29.44
N LYS A 275 -47.86 -6.74 -30.20
CA LYS A 275 -49.23 -6.59 -29.68
C LYS A 275 -49.73 -7.88 -29.01
N ALA A 276 -49.50 -9.04 -29.63
CA ALA A 276 -49.89 -10.33 -29.06
C ALA A 276 -49.18 -10.60 -27.73
N LEU A 277 -47.90 -10.21 -27.59
CA LEU A 277 -47.18 -10.33 -26.33
C LEU A 277 -47.73 -9.38 -25.25
N VAL A 278 -48.02 -8.13 -25.57
CA VAL A 278 -48.68 -7.21 -24.63
C VAL A 278 -50.02 -7.80 -24.16
N ASN A 279 -50.85 -8.28 -25.07
CA ASN A 279 -52.13 -8.92 -24.74
C ASN A 279 -51.97 -10.18 -23.88
N TYR A 280 -50.87 -10.91 -24.05
CA TYR A 280 -50.54 -12.05 -23.19
C TYR A 280 -50.14 -11.61 -21.77
N LEU A 281 -49.39 -10.51 -21.65
CA LEU A 281 -48.85 -10.01 -20.39
C LEU A 281 -49.87 -9.25 -19.54
N LEU A 282 -50.71 -8.40 -20.15
CA LEU A 282 -51.73 -7.57 -19.48
C LEU A 282 -52.56 -8.31 -18.41
N PRO A 283 -53.19 -9.47 -18.69
CA PRO A 283 -53.99 -10.18 -17.69
C PRO A 283 -53.16 -10.85 -16.58
N ARG A 284 -51.85 -11.04 -16.79
CA ARG A 284 -50.92 -11.70 -15.84
C ARG A 284 -50.18 -10.69 -14.96
N PHE A 285 -49.93 -9.52 -15.50
CA PHE A 285 -49.22 -8.41 -14.88
C PHE A 285 -50.09 -7.16 -14.99
N PRO A 286 -51.00 -6.93 -14.00
CA PRO A 286 -52.00 -5.87 -14.04
C PRO A 286 -51.37 -4.50 -13.73
N PHE A 287 -50.39 -4.10 -14.52
CA PHE A 287 -49.93 -2.72 -14.62
C PHE A 287 -50.94 -1.93 -15.46
N SER A 288 -50.98 -0.60 -15.31
CA SER A 288 -51.82 0.24 -16.16
C SER A 288 -51.52 -0.01 -17.64
N GLU A 289 -52.56 -0.13 -18.46
CA GLU A 289 -52.42 -0.37 -19.91
C GLU A 289 -51.58 0.73 -20.58
N GLU A 290 -51.67 1.97 -20.07
CA GLU A 290 -50.90 3.13 -20.53
C GLU A 290 -49.38 2.97 -20.41
N LEU A 291 -48.90 2.09 -19.51
CA LEU A 291 -47.49 1.80 -19.33
C LEU A 291 -46.96 0.88 -20.44
N TYR A 292 -47.82 0.10 -21.09
CA TYR A 292 -47.42 -0.81 -22.16
C TYR A 292 -47.32 -0.08 -23.49
N LYS A 293 -46.14 -0.14 -24.11
CA LYS A 293 -45.89 0.42 -25.44
C LYS A 293 -45.52 -0.70 -26.40
N VAL A 294 -46.18 -0.72 -27.55
CA VAL A 294 -45.82 -1.62 -28.65
C VAL A 294 -44.96 -0.87 -29.65
N GLU A 295 -43.78 -1.42 -29.91
CA GLU A 295 -42.80 -0.84 -30.82
C GLU A 295 -42.48 -1.78 -31.97
N TYR A 296 -42.23 -1.17 -33.13
CA TYR A 296 -41.84 -1.86 -34.34
C TYR A 296 -40.31 -1.83 -34.50
N GLY A 297 -39.66 -2.97 -34.27
CA GLY A 297 -38.21 -3.12 -34.43
C GLY A 297 -37.75 -3.40 -35.86
N GLY A 298 -38.67 -3.78 -36.75
CA GLY A 298 -38.33 -4.09 -38.13
C GLY A 298 -37.56 -5.38 -38.33
N GLU A 299 -36.84 -5.41 -39.44
CA GLU A 299 -36.00 -6.54 -39.80
C GLU A 299 -34.72 -6.50 -38.95
N ASN A 300 -34.43 -7.61 -38.27
CA ASN A 300 -33.30 -7.73 -37.36
C ASN A 300 -31.97 -7.92 -38.12
N TRP A 301 -31.57 -6.90 -38.88
CA TRP A 301 -30.33 -6.86 -39.63
C TRP A 301 -29.10 -6.90 -38.72
N GLU A 302 -29.18 -6.24 -37.55
CA GLU A 302 -28.10 -6.26 -36.57
C GLU A 302 -27.90 -7.67 -35.98
N GLY A 303 -28.99 -8.36 -35.65
CA GLY A 303 -28.96 -9.75 -35.22
C GLY A 303 -28.38 -10.67 -36.30
N LEU A 304 -28.78 -10.50 -37.56
CA LEU A 304 -28.22 -11.28 -38.67
C LEU A 304 -26.71 -11.05 -38.79
N ARG A 305 -26.27 -9.79 -38.73
CA ARG A 305 -24.85 -9.42 -38.77
C ARG A 305 -24.06 -10.10 -37.65
N LYS A 306 -24.56 -10.05 -36.41
CA LYS A 306 -23.94 -10.68 -35.23
C LYS A 306 -23.83 -12.20 -35.40
N MET A 307 -24.90 -12.87 -35.86
CA MET A 307 -24.89 -14.32 -36.10
C MET A 307 -23.87 -14.72 -37.18
N VAL A 308 -23.83 -13.98 -38.30
CA VAL A 308 -22.85 -14.25 -39.37
C VAL A 308 -21.42 -14.01 -38.87
N ALA A 309 -21.17 -12.89 -38.17
CA ALA A 309 -19.86 -12.54 -37.65
C ALA A 309 -19.34 -13.57 -36.61
N GLY A 310 -20.22 -14.18 -35.83
CA GLY A 310 -19.88 -15.24 -34.89
C GLY A 310 -19.79 -16.65 -35.47
N SER A 311 -20.10 -16.85 -36.76
CA SER A 311 -20.18 -18.17 -37.38
C SER A 311 -18.92 -18.56 -38.16
N ASP A 312 -18.86 -19.84 -38.54
CA ASP A 312 -17.85 -20.46 -39.40
C ASP A 312 -18.37 -20.71 -40.84
N MET A 313 -19.39 -19.97 -41.29
CA MET A 313 -19.96 -20.19 -42.63
C MET A 313 -18.96 -19.85 -43.74
N ALA A 314 -18.90 -20.68 -44.80
CA ALA A 314 -17.89 -20.59 -45.86
C ALA A 314 -17.85 -19.23 -46.60
N GLU A 315 -18.95 -18.48 -46.61
CA GLU A 315 -19.08 -17.20 -47.33
C GLU A 315 -19.31 -16.01 -46.39
N LYS A 316 -18.82 -16.13 -45.15
CA LYS A 316 -19.00 -15.15 -44.06
C LYS A 316 -18.67 -13.72 -44.47
N ASP A 317 -17.45 -13.48 -44.96
CA ASP A 317 -16.95 -12.12 -45.25
C ASP A 317 -17.74 -11.46 -46.39
N GLY A 318 -18.11 -12.24 -47.41
CA GLY A 318 -18.96 -11.77 -48.52
C GLY A 318 -20.36 -11.36 -48.05
N ILE A 319 -20.95 -12.12 -47.13
CA ILE A 319 -22.25 -11.80 -46.54
C ILE A 319 -22.18 -10.58 -45.62
N LEU A 320 -21.15 -10.48 -44.78
CA LEU A 320 -20.93 -9.29 -43.93
C LEU A 320 -20.73 -8.04 -44.78
N HIS A 321 -19.97 -8.13 -45.86
CA HIS A 321 -19.79 -7.01 -46.79
C HIS A 321 -21.13 -6.54 -47.38
N ILE A 322 -22.01 -7.46 -47.80
CA ILE A 322 -23.35 -7.14 -48.29
C ILE A 322 -24.20 -6.46 -47.20
N ILE A 323 -24.18 -6.99 -45.97
CA ILE A 323 -24.96 -6.43 -44.85
C ILE A 323 -24.50 -5.02 -44.49
N ASP A 324 -23.19 -4.78 -44.47
CA ASP A 324 -22.60 -3.53 -44.00
C ASP A 324 -22.66 -2.41 -45.05
N HIS A 325 -22.58 -2.74 -46.34
CA HIS A 325 -22.39 -1.74 -47.40
C HIS A 325 -23.58 -1.58 -48.36
N ILE A 326 -24.49 -2.55 -48.44
CA ILE A 326 -25.64 -2.45 -49.34
C ILE A 326 -26.86 -1.91 -48.57
N PRO A 327 -27.55 -0.87 -49.06
CA PRO A 327 -28.77 -0.34 -48.42
C PRO A 327 -29.92 -1.34 -48.33
N VAL A 328 -30.74 -1.22 -47.27
CA VAL A 328 -31.95 -2.04 -47.08
C VAL A 328 -33.01 -1.71 -48.15
N GLU A 329 -33.15 -0.43 -48.46
CA GLU A 329 -34.12 0.08 -49.43
C GLU A 329 -33.81 -0.42 -50.85
N ILE A 330 -34.87 -0.60 -51.64
CA ILE A 330 -34.72 -1.01 -53.04
C ILE A 330 -34.28 0.21 -53.86
N ASN A 331 -33.12 0.10 -54.50
CA ASN A 331 -32.77 0.99 -55.59
C ASN A 331 -33.57 0.58 -56.82
N TYR A 332 -34.60 1.36 -57.19
CA TYR A 332 -35.48 1.05 -58.32
C TYR A 332 -34.79 1.13 -59.70
N ARG A 333 -33.67 1.87 -59.83
CA ARG A 333 -32.94 1.99 -61.10
C ARG A 333 -32.11 0.75 -61.40
N THR A 334 -31.38 0.25 -60.40
CA THR A 334 -30.55 -0.96 -60.53
C THR A 334 -31.31 -2.23 -60.14
N ASN A 335 -32.51 -2.08 -59.58
CA ASN A 335 -33.29 -3.14 -58.99
C ASN A 335 -32.44 -3.96 -58.00
N THR A 336 -31.67 -3.30 -57.13
CA THR A 336 -30.80 -3.91 -56.11
C THR A 336 -31.20 -3.45 -54.71
N SER A 337 -31.16 -4.37 -53.75
CA SER A 337 -31.30 -4.11 -52.32
C SER A 337 -30.41 -5.07 -51.55
N ARG A 338 -30.22 -4.84 -50.25
CA ARG A 338 -29.48 -5.76 -49.36
C ARG A 338 -30.02 -7.19 -49.47
N LYS A 339 -31.34 -7.38 -49.30
CA LYS A 339 -31.99 -8.70 -49.43
C LYS A 339 -31.76 -9.33 -50.79
N LYS A 340 -31.96 -8.58 -51.87
CA LYS A 340 -31.82 -9.12 -53.22
C LYS A 340 -30.38 -9.51 -53.52
N SER A 341 -29.43 -8.73 -53.02
CA SER A 341 -28.00 -9.04 -53.11
C SER A 341 -27.68 -10.34 -52.38
N LEU A 342 -28.22 -10.55 -51.17
CA LEU A 342 -28.08 -11.82 -50.45
C LEU A 342 -28.68 -13.00 -51.23
N MET A 343 -29.88 -12.83 -51.80
CA MET A 343 -30.56 -13.89 -52.55
C MET A 343 -29.83 -14.30 -53.84
N LEU A 344 -29.12 -13.35 -54.49
CA LEU A 344 -28.40 -13.60 -55.74
C LEU A 344 -26.94 -14.04 -55.50
N TYR A 345 -26.36 -13.68 -54.36
CA TYR A 345 -24.98 -13.98 -54.04
C TYR A 345 -24.72 -15.49 -54.06
N LYS A 346 -23.74 -15.91 -54.87
CA LYS A 346 -23.33 -17.32 -55.05
C LYS A 346 -24.54 -18.25 -55.29
N GLN A 347 -25.40 -17.86 -56.23
CA GLN A 347 -26.62 -18.60 -56.60
C GLN A 347 -27.62 -18.79 -55.44
N GLY A 348 -27.52 -17.95 -54.41
CA GLY A 348 -28.37 -17.97 -53.22
C GLY A 348 -28.07 -19.10 -52.24
N ASN A 349 -26.97 -19.84 -52.40
CA ASN A 349 -26.59 -20.92 -51.46
C ASN A 349 -26.44 -20.40 -50.02
N PRO A 350 -25.70 -19.31 -49.76
CA PRO A 350 -25.58 -18.77 -48.41
C PRO A 350 -26.91 -18.25 -47.86
N TYR A 351 -27.74 -17.63 -48.70
CA TYR A 351 -29.06 -17.16 -48.29
C TYR A 351 -29.98 -18.31 -47.86
N ARG A 352 -30.04 -19.41 -48.62
CA ARG A 352 -30.83 -20.59 -48.24
C ARG A 352 -30.36 -21.23 -46.94
N PHE A 353 -29.05 -21.24 -46.70
CA PHE A 353 -28.48 -21.68 -45.44
C PHE A 353 -28.93 -20.77 -44.29
N MET A 354 -28.73 -19.45 -44.39
CA MET A 354 -29.17 -18.50 -43.36
C MET A 354 -30.69 -18.52 -43.12
N LEU A 355 -31.49 -18.74 -44.17
CA LEU A 355 -32.94 -18.85 -44.07
C LEU A 355 -33.36 -20.04 -43.19
N ARG A 356 -32.61 -21.15 -43.22
CA ARG A 356 -32.88 -22.36 -42.44
C ARG A 356 -32.27 -22.29 -41.04
N GLU A 357 -31.02 -21.85 -40.94
CA GLU A 357 -30.25 -21.95 -39.69
C GLU A 357 -30.30 -20.67 -38.84
N TYR A 358 -30.41 -19.48 -39.44
CA TYR A 358 -30.28 -18.20 -38.70
C TYR A 358 -31.60 -17.45 -38.57
N TYR A 359 -32.37 -17.35 -39.65
CA TYR A 359 -33.57 -16.52 -39.71
C TYR A 359 -34.64 -16.91 -38.66
N PRO A 360 -34.85 -18.20 -38.31
CA PRO A 360 -35.74 -18.55 -37.20
C PRO A 360 -35.37 -17.84 -35.88
N HIS A 361 -34.07 -17.69 -35.59
CA HIS A 361 -33.57 -17.02 -34.39
C HIS A 361 -33.60 -15.49 -34.46
N LEU A 362 -33.86 -14.90 -35.62
CA LEU A 362 -33.97 -13.44 -35.76
C LEU A 362 -35.36 -12.92 -35.39
N ARG A 363 -36.35 -13.81 -35.31
CA ARG A 363 -37.72 -13.54 -34.89
C ARG A 363 -37.76 -13.47 -33.36
N LYS A 364 -37.42 -12.31 -32.82
CA LYS A 364 -37.41 -12.08 -31.37
C LYS A 364 -38.34 -10.95 -30.96
N ALA A 365 -38.85 -11.04 -29.74
CA ALA A 365 -39.47 -9.93 -29.04
C ALA A 365 -38.51 -9.47 -27.93
N ILE A 366 -38.26 -8.18 -27.85
CA ILE A 366 -37.52 -7.57 -26.75
C ILE A 366 -38.54 -6.90 -25.83
N CYS A 367 -38.59 -7.33 -24.58
CA CYS A 367 -39.36 -6.65 -23.54
C CYS A 367 -38.40 -5.80 -22.73
N LYS A 368 -38.64 -4.49 -22.67
CA LYS A 368 -37.90 -3.53 -21.86
C LYS A 368 -38.81 -2.98 -20.77
N ILE A 369 -38.26 -2.84 -19.56
CA ILE A 369 -38.94 -2.20 -18.45
C ILE A 369 -38.09 -1.03 -18.00
N GLU A 370 -38.68 0.16 -18.05
CA GLU A 370 -38.13 1.37 -17.46
C GLU A 370 -38.78 1.58 -16.10
N TYR A 371 -37.97 1.78 -15.07
CA TYR A 371 -38.45 1.96 -13.72
C TYR A 371 -37.59 2.94 -12.94
N ASP A 372 -38.14 3.49 -11.87
CA ASP A 372 -37.45 4.29 -10.89
C ASP A 372 -37.34 3.51 -9.58
N VAL A 373 -36.16 3.59 -8.96
CA VAL A 373 -35.87 2.97 -7.67
C VAL A 373 -35.75 4.05 -6.60
N GLN A 374 -36.44 3.87 -5.49
CA GLN A 374 -36.32 4.73 -4.32
C GLN A 374 -34.96 4.56 -3.63
N ASN A 375 -34.56 5.56 -2.85
CA ASN A 375 -33.34 5.47 -2.06
C ASN A 375 -33.53 4.53 -0.86
N PHE A 376 -32.51 3.73 -0.60
CA PHE A 376 -32.46 2.74 0.46
C PHE A 376 -31.68 3.30 1.65
N ASN A 377 -32.08 2.89 2.85
CA ASN A 377 -31.23 3.10 4.02
C ASN A 377 -30.03 2.13 4.00
N ILE A 378 -29.06 2.36 4.90
CA ILE A 378 -27.81 1.58 4.94
C ILE A 378 -28.06 0.08 5.12
N GLU A 379 -29.01 -0.31 5.98
CA GLU A 379 -29.29 -1.73 6.27
C GLU A 379 -29.95 -2.43 5.07
N GLN A 380 -30.85 -1.75 4.37
CA GLN A 380 -31.41 -2.24 3.11
C GLN A 380 -30.33 -2.35 2.03
N ALA A 381 -29.45 -1.35 1.92
CA ALA A 381 -28.38 -1.33 0.93
C ALA A 381 -27.37 -2.47 1.14
N LYS A 382 -27.04 -2.82 2.40
CA LYS A 382 -26.20 -3.99 2.73
C LYS A 382 -26.76 -5.32 2.24
N VAL A 383 -28.08 -5.48 2.23
CA VAL A 383 -28.71 -6.71 1.70
C VAL A 383 -28.75 -6.67 0.17
N LEU A 384 -29.08 -5.51 -0.40
CA LEU A 384 -29.27 -5.34 -1.84
C LEU A 384 -27.96 -5.42 -2.62
N ILE A 385 -26.82 -5.07 -2.03
CA ILE A 385 -25.54 -5.10 -2.73
C ILE A 385 -25.13 -6.50 -3.19
N HIS A 386 -25.56 -7.55 -2.48
CA HIS A 386 -25.27 -8.94 -2.83
C HIS A 386 -26.30 -9.56 -3.79
N SER A 387 -27.45 -8.92 -3.99
CA SER A 387 -28.55 -9.47 -4.79
C SER A 387 -28.85 -8.65 -6.05
N ARG A 388 -28.94 -7.34 -5.92
CA ARG A 388 -29.25 -6.39 -7.01
C ARG A 388 -28.43 -5.09 -6.88
N PRO A 389 -27.09 -5.14 -6.92
CA PRO A 389 -26.25 -3.96 -6.75
C PRO A 389 -26.53 -2.84 -7.78
N GLN A 390 -27.05 -3.19 -8.96
CA GLN A 390 -27.49 -2.24 -10.01
C GLN A 390 -28.64 -1.31 -9.59
N ASN A 391 -29.42 -1.68 -8.57
CA ASN A 391 -30.50 -0.86 -8.04
C ASN A 391 -30.01 0.12 -6.95
N LEU A 392 -28.76 -0.01 -6.49
CA LEU A 392 -28.13 0.98 -5.63
C LEU A 392 -27.59 2.14 -6.48
N SER A 393 -27.48 3.30 -5.87
CA SER A 393 -26.69 4.42 -6.36
C SER A 393 -25.26 4.26 -5.88
N LEU A 394 -24.34 4.91 -6.59
CA LEU A 394 -22.94 4.96 -6.19
C LEU A 394 -22.76 5.52 -4.77
N ASN A 395 -23.57 6.53 -4.37
CA ASN A 395 -23.55 7.08 -3.02
C ASN A 395 -24.02 6.06 -1.96
N GLU A 396 -25.05 5.25 -2.23
CA GLU A 396 -25.50 4.23 -1.28
C GLU A 396 -24.41 3.16 -1.06
N ILE A 397 -23.75 2.71 -2.13
CA ILE A 397 -22.62 1.77 -2.01
C ILE A 397 -21.50 2.40 -1.18
N TYR A 398 -21.18 3.67 -1.42
CA TYR A 398 -20.20 4.42 -0.63
C TYR A 398 -20.56 4.50 0.85
N LEU A 399 -21.82 4.81 1.19
CA LEU A 399 -22.29 4.87 2.58
C LEU A 399 -22.23 3.49 3.26
N VAL A 400 -22.51 2.41 2.53
CA VAL A 400 -22.30 1.04 3.05
C VAL A 400 -20.82 0.79 3.32
N ALA A 401 -19.92 1.22 2.44
CA ALA A 401 -18.47 1.08 2.65
C ALA A 401 -18.01 1.76 3.93
N LEU A 402 -18.53 2.95 4.25
CA LEU A 402 -18.19 3.65 5.50
C LEU A 402 -18.59 2.91 6.79
N THR A 403 -19.40 1.84 6.70
CA THR A 403 -19.71 0.99 7.87
C THR A 403 -18.60 -0.02 8.20
N TYR A 404 -17.64 -0.21 7.29
CA TYR A 404 -16.49 -1.09 7.46
C TYR A 404 -15.24 -0.29 7.82
N LYS A 405 -14.25 -0.97 8.42
CA LYS A 405 -12.96 -0.34 8.73
C LYS A 405 -12.27 0.05 7.41
N ASN A 406 -11.83 1.30 7.30
CA ASN A 406 -11.10 1.78 6.13
C ASN A 406 -9.91 0.85 5.80
N GLY A 407 -9.86 0.38 4.55
CA GLY A 407 -8.85 -0.56 4.06
C GLY A 407 -9.08 -2.03 4.40
N SER A 408 -10.21 -2.40 5.02
CA SER A 408 -10.56 -3.82 5.19
C SER A 408 -10.93 -4.46 3.84
N PRO A 409 -10.83 -5.80 3.70
CA PRO A 409 -11.25 -6.49 2.47
C PRO A 409 -12.68 -6.16 2.06
N GLU A 410 -13.61 -6.10 3.02
CA GLU A 410 -15.03 -5.78 2.80
C GLU A 410 -15.21 -4.34 2.31
N PHE A 411 -14.45 -3.40 2.90
CA PHE A 411 -14.45 -2.01 2.47
C PHE A 411 -14.01 -1.88 1.00
N ILE A 412 -13.00 -2.64 0.60
CA ILE A 412 -12.43 -2.59 -0.75
C ILE A 412 -13.34 -3.26 -1.78
N GLU A 413 -13.92 -4.41 -1.44
CA GLU A 413 -14.87 -5.15 -2.30
C GLU A 413 -16.06 -4.27 -2.73
N LEU A 414 -16.49 -3.35 -1.87
CA LEU A 414 -17.59 -2.43 -2.18
C LEU A 414 -17.22 -1.42 -3.28
N PHE A 415 -15.97 -0.95 -3.32
CA PHE A 415 -15.49 -0.09 -4.41
C PHE A 415 -15.27 -0.86 -5.71
N GLU A 416 -14.87 -2.13 -5.62
CA GLU A 416 -14.80 -3.03 -6.79
C GLU A 416 -16.20 -3.32 -7.35
N THR A 417 -17.18 -3.56 -6.48
CA THR A 417 -18.59 -3.71 -6.86
C THR A 417 -19.10 -2.43 -7.52
N ALA A 418 -18.83 -1.28 -6.92
CA ALA A 418 -19.22 0.02 -7.47
C ALA A 418 -18.69 0.24 -8.89
N VAL A 419 -17.40 0.03 -9.14
CA VAL A 419 -16.82 0.22 -10.48
C VAL A 419 -17.25 -0.88 -11.46
N SER A 420 -17.61 -2.08 -10.98
CA SER A 420 -18.19 -3.13 -11.84
C SER A 420 -19.60 -2.76 -12.31
N VAL A 421 -20.40 -2.12 -11.46
CA VAL A 421 -21.78 -1.69 -11.78
C VAL A 421 -21.77 -0.39 -12.59
N PHE A 422 -20.83 0.52 -12.30
CA PHE A 422 -20.70 1.83 -12.92
C PHE A 422 -19.32 2.01 -13.59
N PRO A 423 -19.00 1.23 -14.65
CA PRO A 423 -17.64 1.16 -15.21
C PRO A 423 -17.14 2.44 -15.87
N ASP A 424 -18.05 3.34 -16.23
CA ASP A 424 -17.75 4.62 -16.88
C ASP A 424 -18.00 5.82 -15.96
N ASP A 425 -18.42 5.58 -14.71
CA ASP A 425 -18.54 6.66 -13.72
C ASP A 425 -17.16 7.06 -13.21
N LYS A 426 -16.86 8.36 -13.33
CA LYS A 426 -15.54 8.90 -13.00
C LYS A 426 -15.21 8.83 -11.50
N ILE A 427 -16.20 8.97 -10.62
CA ILE A 427 -16.01 8.91 -9.17
C ILE A 427 -15.87 7.45 -8.72
N ALA A 428 -16.63 6.53 -9.30
CA ALA A 428 -16.46 5.10 -9.06
C ALA A 428 -15.04 4.64 -9.41
N ASN A 429 -14.54 5.06 -10.57
CA ASN A 429 -13.17 4.78 -11.00
C ASN A 429 -12.13 5.41 -10.06
N LEU A 430 -12.30 6.67 -9.64
CA LEU A 430 -11.39 7.31 -8.69
C LEU A 430 -11.33 6.56 -7.34
N ASN A 431 -12.48 6.21 -6.77
CA ASN A 431 -12.52 5.52 -5.50
C ASN A 431 -11.99 4.08 -5.61
N ALA A 432 -12.23 3.38 -6.72
CA ALA A 432 -11.64 2.08 -6.99
C ALA A 432 -10.11 2.14 -7.13
N ALA A 433 -9.58 3.21 -7.73
CA ALA A 433 -8.14 3.45 -7.77
C ALA A 433 -7.56 3.64 -6.36
N SER A 434 -8.19 4.49 -5.54
CA SER A 434 -7.81 4.67 -4.13
C SER A 434 -7.82 3.36 -3.34
N ALA A 435 -8.85 2.53 -3.53
CA ALA A 435 -8.95 1.21 -2.90
C ALA A 435 -7.81 0.27 -3.36
N ALA A 436 -7.48 0.26 -4.64
CA ALA A 436 -6.35 -0.51 -5.18
C ALA A 436 -4.99 -0.06 -4.58
N LEU A 437 -4.78 1.26 -4.46
CA LEU A 437 -3.58 1.83 -3.84
C LEU A 437 -3.44 1.45 -2.36
N SER A 438 -4.54 1.32 -1.63
CA SER A 438 -4.52 0.88 -0.23
C SER A 438 -3.91 -0.53 -0.05
N ARG A 439 -4.02 -1.38 -1.07
CA ARG A 439 -3.39 -2.71 -1.13
C ARG A 439 -2.08 -2.74 -1.93
N LYS A 440 -1.55 -1.56 -2.29
CA LYS A 440 -0.34 -1.39 -3.11
C LYS A 440 -0.44 -1.98 -4.52
N ASP A 441 -1.65 -2.18 -5.05
CA ASP A 441 -1.86 -2.62 -6.43
C ASP A 441 -1.80 -1.40 -7.38
N THR A 442 -0.58 -1.06 -7.75
CA THR A 442 -0.28 0.09 -8.61
C THR A 442 -0.74 -0.08 -10.06
N LEU A 443 -0.87 -1.33 -10.55
CA LEU A 443 -1.29 -1.60 -11.92
C LEU A 443 -2.80 -1.39 -12.08
N LEU A 444 -3.58 -1.94 -11.16
CA LEU A 444 -5.02 -1.78 -11.17
C LEU A 444 -5.42 -0.33 -10.88
N ALA A 445 -4.73 0.33 -9.94
CA ALA A 445 -4.94 1.74 -9.66
C ALA A 445 -4.77 2.62 -10.90
N GLU A 446 -3.67 2.44 -11.64
CA GLU A 446 -3.41 3.19 -12.87
C GLU A 446 -4.48 2.95 -13.95
N LYS A 447 -4.99 1.73 -14.07
CA LYS A 447 -6.10 1.42 -14.99
C LYS A 447 -7.35 2.22 -14.66
N TYR A 448 -7.73 2.30 -13.38
CA TYR A 448 -8.90 3.06 -12.96
C TYR A 448 -8.69 4.58 -13.05
N LEU A 449 -7.49 5.08 -12.72
CA LEU A 449 -7.16 6.51 -12.83
C LEU A 449 -7.34 7.07 -14.25
N LYS A 450 -7.14 6.26 -15.30
CA LYS A 450 -7.40 6.67 -16.70
C LYS A 450 -8.84 7.07 -16.99
N LYS A 451 -9.80 6.59 -16.19
CA LYS A 451 -11.23 6.89 -16.29
C LYS A 451 -11.73 7.78 -15.15
N ALA A 452 -10.86 8.18 -14.23
CA ALA A 452 -11.23 8.89 -13.01
C ALA A 452 -11.51 10.38 -13.24
N GLU A 453 -12.14 11.03 -12.26
CA GLU A 453 -12.33 12.49 -12.28
C GLU A 453 -11.04 13.21 -11.92
N THR A 454 -10.43 13.86 -12.90
CA THR A 454 -9.09 14.45 -12.78
C THR A 454 -9.08 15.81 -12.07
N SER A 455 -10.23 16.45 -11.90
CA SER A 455 -10.32 17.81 -11.33
C SER A 455 -10.40 17.86 -9.79
N THR A 456 -10.21 16.73 -9.11
CA THR A 456 -10.37 16.61 -7.65
C THR A 456 -9.02 16.53 -6.95
N PRO A 457 -8.88 17.09 -5.73
CA PRO A 457 -7.65 16.93 -4.96
C PRO A 457 -7.39 15.46 -4.58
N GLU A 458 -8.43 14.63 -4.47
CA GLU A 458 -8.29 13.19 -4.24
C GLU A 458 -7.65 12.47 -5.42
N TYR A 459 -7.89 12.91 -6.66
CA TYR A 459 -7.19 12.39 -7.84
C TYR A 459 -5.70 12.72 -7.78
N GLU A 460 -5.35 13.98 -7.49
CA GLU A 460 -3.95 14.40 -7.33
C GLU A 460 -3.26 13.61 -6.20
N ASN A 461 -3.95 13.38 -5.08
CA ASN A 461 -3.42 12.53 -4.00
C ASN A 461 -3.25 11.07 -4.43
N ALA A 462 -4.21 10.49 -5.15
CA ALA A 462 -4.12 9.11 -5.64
C ALA A 462 -2.96 8.93 -6.62
N VAL A 463 -2.76 9.88 -7.56
CA VAL A 463 -1.61 9.87 -8.48
C VAL A 463 -0.30 10.04 -7.69
N GLY A 464 -0.26 10.95 -6.72
CA GLY A 464 0.89 11.12 -5.84
C GLY A 464 1.28 9.83 -5.10
N VAL A 465 0.30 9.14 -4.52
CA VAL A 465 0.49 7.83 -3.86
C VAL A 465 0.92 6.74 -4.84
N LEU A 466 0.39 6.73 -6.07
CA LEU A 466 0.82 5.79 -7.11
C LEU A 466 2.33 5.93 -7.40
N HIS A 467 2.81 7.16 -7.62
CA HIS A 467 4.23 7.42 -7.84
C HIS A 467 5.06 7.12 -6.59
N LEU A 468 4.55 7.46 -5.40
CA LEU A 468 5.20 7.18 -4.11
C LEU A 468 5.47 5.68 -3.92
N LEU A 469 4.49 4.83 -4.26
CA LEU A 469 4.61 3.38 -4.18
C LEU A 469 5.51 2.79 -5.28
N ARG A 470 5.65 3.47 -6.43
CA ARG A 470 6.56 3.09 -7.52
C ARG A 470 8.01 3.54 -7.30
N GLY A 471 8.26 4.36 -6.28
CA GLY A 471 9.59 4.92 -5.99
C GLY A 471 9.93 6.16 -6.83
N ASP A 472 8.96 6.73 -7.54
CA ASP A 472 9.12 7.96 -8.31
C ASP A 472 8.78 9.17 -7.41
N TYR A 473 9.73 9.49 -6.54
CA TYR A 473 9.53 10.46 -5.45
C TYR A 473 9.35 11.90 -5.93
N GLU A 474 9.96 12.27 -7.07
CA GLU A 474 9.80 13.60 -7.67
C GLU A 474 8.36 13.82 -8.16
N GLN A 475 7.81 12.86 -8.92
CA GLN A 475 6.42 12.94 -9.36
C GLN A 475 5.44 12.82 -8.20
N ALA A 476 5.75 11.96 -7.21
CA ALA A 476 4.95 11.85 -6.00
C ALA A 476 4.81 13.21 -5.31
N LYS A 477 5.93 13.90 -5.08
CA LYS A 477 5.97 15.21 -4.42
C LYS A 477 5.18 16.27 -5.19
N LEU A 478 5.30 16.31 -6.51
CA LEU A 478 4.56 17.24 -7.37
C LEU A 478 3.05 17.11 -7.18
N HIS A 479 2.53 15.89 -7.30
CA HIS A 479 1.10 15.61 -7.22
C HIS A 479 0.55 15.76 -5.79
N LEU A 480 1.31 15.30 -4.78
CA LEU A 480 0.94 15.46 -3.38
C LEU A 480 0.88 16.93 -2.95
N ASN A 481 1.80 17.79 -3.42
CA ASN A 481 1.76 19.22 -3.14
C ASN A 481 0.50 19.88 -3.71
N LYS A 482 0.12 19.58 -4.97
CA LYS A 482 -1.12 20.10 -5.57
C LYS A 482 -2.37 19.72 -4.75
N ALA A 483 -2.44 18.48 -4.28
CA ALA A 483 -3.53 18.01 -3.42
C ALA A 483 -3.51 18.70 -2.04
N ALA A 484 -2.32 18.90 -1.46
CA ALA A 484 -2.15 19.57 -0.17
C ALA A 484 -2.51 21.07 -0.23
N GLU A 485 -2.13 21.77 -1.29
CA GLU A 485 -2.49 23.18 -1.57
C GLU A 485 -4.01 23.36 -1.70
N SER A 486 -4.70 22.31 -2.15
CA SER A 486 -6.16 22.25 -2.21
C SER A 486 -6.83 21.92 -0.86
N GLY A 487 -6.04 21.77 0.22
CA GLY A 487 -6.51 21.55 1.59
C GLY A 487 -6.70 20.08 1.98
N LEU A 488 -6.28 19.11 1.15
CA LEU A 488 -6.48 17.69 1.45
C LEU A 488 -5.47 17.19 2.52
N ARG A 489 -5.98 16.85 3.71
CA ARG A 489 -5.16 16.39 4.84
C ARG A 489 -4.31 15.15 4.53
N GLN A 490 -4.86 14.19 3.79
CA GLN A 490 -4.17 12.94 3.43
C GLN A 490 -2.91 13.20 2.61
N ALA A 491 -2.94 14.22 1.75
CA ALA A 491 -1.78 14.60 0.95
C ALA A 491 -0.63 15.12 1.82
N ASN A 492 -0.93 15.92 2.85
CA ASN A 492 0.07 16.36 3.83
C ASN A 492 0.71 15.18 4.58
N LEU A 493 -0.10 14.21 5.01
CA LEU A 493 0.42 13.00 5.66
C LEU A 493 1.31 12.16 4.70
N ASN A 494 0.96 12.09 3.42
CA ASN A 494 1.79 11.42 2.42
C ASN A 494 3.11 12.16 2.14
N LEU A 495 3.13 13.50 2.23
CA LEU A 495 4.37 14.29 2.16
C LEU A 495 5.27 14.01 3.36
N GLU A 496 4.70 13.83 4.56
CA GLU A 496 5.46 13.41 5.76
C GLU A 496 6.06 12.01 5.59
N GLU A 497 5.29 11.07 5.04
CA GLU A 497 5.77 9.72 4.71
C GLU A 497 6.90 9.73 3.69
N LEU A 498 6.80 10.61 2.68
CA LEU A 498 7.86 10.82 1.69
C LEU A 498 9.14 11.37 2.33
N ALA A 499 9.03 12.37 3.20
CA ALA A 499 10.19 12.96 3.88
C ALA A 499 10.94 11.94 4.74
N LYS A 500 10.23 11.09 5.49
CA LYS A 500 10.82 9.97 6.25
C LYS A 500 11.54 8.99 5.33
N LYS A 501 10.99 8.73 4.13
CA LYS A 501 11.62 7.84 3.15
C LYS A 501 12.91 8.44 2.59
N GLU A 502 12.91 9.73 2.26
CA GLU A 502 14.09 10.45 1.78
C GLU A 502 15.22 10.45 2.82
N GLU A 503 14.91 10.76 4.09
CA GLU A 503 15.87 10.71 5.20
C GLU A 503 16.45 9.29 5.38
N ASN A 504 15.61 8.27 5.29
CA ASN A 504 16.07 6.88 5.37
C ASN A 504 17.01 6.51 4.21
N ILE A 505 16.73 6.95 2.99
CA ILE A 505 17.61 6.72 1.82
C ILE A 505 18.96 7.40 2.04
N GLU A 506 18.96 8.64 2.55
CA GLU A 506 20.20 9.36 2.86
C GLU A 506 21.03 8.62 3.93
N LEU A 507 20.39 8.17 5.01
CA LEU A 507 21.03 7.37 6.06
C LEU A 507 21.62 6.06 5.55
N MET A 508 20.91 5.35 4.67
CA MET A 508 21.40 4.12 4.06
C MET A 508 22.62 4.39 3.17
N SER A 509 22.59 5.45 2.35
CA SER A 509 23.70 5.78 1.43
C SER A 509 25.01 6.13 2.13
N LYS A 510 24.95 6.63 3.38
CA LYS A 510 26.12 6.97 4.19
C LYS A 510 26.84 5.74 4.77
N LEU A 511 26.23 4.56 4.71
CA LEU A 511 26.80 3.30 5.21
C LEU A 511 27.43 2.45 4.11
N ASP A 512 27.09 2.73 2.84
CA ASP A 512 27.67 2.06 1.68
C ASP A 512 29.05 2.65 1.27
N TYR A 513 29.51 3.69 1.97
CA TYR A 513 30.85 4.32 1.86
C TYR A 513 31.65 4.12 3.14
#